data_AF-A0A5J4QQ41-F1
#
_entry.id   AF-A0A5J4QQ41-F1
#
_cell.length_a   1.000
_cell.length_b   1.000
_cell.length_c   1.000
_cell.angle_alpha   90.00
_cell.angle_beta   90.00
_cell.angle_gamma   90.00
#
_symmetry.space_group_name_H-M   'P 1'
#
loop_
_entity.id
_entity.type
_entity.pdbx_description
1 polymer ?
#
loop_
_entity_poly.entity_id
_entity_poly.type
_entity_poly.pdbx_seq_one_letter_code
_entity_poly.pdbx_strand_id
1 'polypeptide(L)'
;MNYFNEYTQHPDPEKRERASNWRMAIGLQAVDGLKTSDFLIETARRHIEGEITMDEVQELIKKYYQAKKKQKSSPDNTVGADKGSAKST
;
A
#
# COMPACT_ATOMS: atom_id res chain seq x y z
N MET A 1 -6.72 -13.87 10.90
CA MET A 1 -5.49 -13.30 10.32
C MET A 1 -4.62 -12.77 11.46
N ASN A 2 -3.64 -13.56 11.90
CA ASN A 2 -2.73 -13.18 12.99
C ASN A 2 -1.42 -12.64 12.38
N TYR A 3 -1.48 -11.44 11.81
CA TYR A 3 -0.28 -10.79 11.29
C TYR A 3 0.72 -10.55 12.44
N PHE A 4 2.00 -10.86 12.18
CA PHE A 4 3.13 -10.60 13.08
C PHE A 4 3.08 -11.29 14.45
N ASN A 5 2.31 -12.38 14.61
CA ASN A 5 2.20 -13.09 15.88
C ASN A 5 3.57 -13.61 16.38
N GLU A 6 4.43 -14.03 15.44
CA GLU A 6 5.82 -14.40 15.66
C GLU A 6 6.64 -13.29 16.36
N TYR A 7 6.36 -12.03 16.04
CA TYR A 7 7.06 -10.88 16.62
C TYR A 7 6.41 -10.39 17.92
N THR A 8 5.10 -10.61 18.11
CA THR A 8 4.43 -10.22 19.36
C THR A 8 4.92 -11.01 20.58
N GLN A 9 5.50 -12.19 20.38
CA GLN A 9 6.10 -13.02 21.43
C GLN A 9 7.64 -12.96 21.41
N HIS A 10 8.23 -12.05 20.62
CA HIS A 10 9.68 -11.95 20.50
C HIS A 10 10.31 -11.45 21.82
N PRO A 11 11.48 -11.99 22.24
CA PRO A 11 12.18 -11.54 23.45
C PRO A 11 12.62 -10.07 23.37
N ASP A 12 12.85 -9.58 22.16
CA ASP A 12 13.22 -8.20 21.90
C ASP A 12 12.02 -7.25 22.04
N PRO A 13 12.07 -6.28 22.97
CA PRO A 13 10.95 -5.37 23.22
C PRO A 13 10.68 -4.43 22.04
N GLU A 14 11.70 -4.03 21.29
CA GLU A 14 11.56 -3.11 20.15
C GLU A 14 10.82 -3.80 19.00
N LYS A 15 11.20 -5.05 18.67
CA LYS A 15 10.48 -5.84 17.65
C LYS A 15 9.01 -6.06 18.01
N ARG A 16 8.72 -6.37 19.28
CA ARG A 16 7.36 -6.58 19.78
C ARG A 16 6.51 -5.32 19.72
N GLU A 17 7.09 -4.16 20.05
CA GLU A 17 6.41 -2.87 19.98
C GLU A 17 6.10 -2.51 18.51
N ARG A 18 7.11 -2.61 17.62
CA ARG A 18 6.93 -2.39 16.18
C ARG A 18 5.85 -3.29 15.60
N ALA A 19 5.85 -4.57 15.94
CA ALA A 19 4.84 -5.53 15.49
C ALA A 19 3.43 -5.18 15.96
N SER A 20 3.29 -4.72 17.21
CA SER A 20 2.00 -4.29 17.75
C SER A 20 1.46 -3.06 17.02
N ASN A 21 2.32 -2.08 16.74
CA ASN A 21 1.98 -0.88 15.97
C ASN A 21 1.52 -1.25 14.54
N TRP A 22 2.26 -2.12 13.87
CA TRP A 22 1.90 -2.62 12.54
C TRP A 22 0.59 -3.39 12.53
N ARG A 23 0.34 -4.23 13.54
CA ARG A 23 -0.91 -4.98 13.66
C ARG A 23 -2.11 -4.04 13.80
N MET A 24 -1.99 -2.99 14.61
CA MET A 24 -3.05 -1.98 14.76
C MET A 24 -3.27 -1.20 13.46
N ALA A 25 -2.20 -0.71 12.83
CA ALA A 25 -2.29 0.06 11.59
C ALA A 25 -2.92 -0.74 10.44
N ILE A 26 -2.48 -1.99 10.25
CA ILE A 26 -3.04 -2.89 9.21
C ILE A 26 -4.47 -3.29 9.55
N GLY A 27 -4.76 -3.55 10.83
CA GLY A 27 -6.12 -3.83 11.29
C GLY A 27 -7.07 -2.68 11.00
N LEU A 28 -6.65 -1.43 11.24
CA LEU A 28 -7.43 -0.25 10.92
C LEU A 28 -7.60 -0.08 9.40
N GLN A 29 -6.55 -0.30 8.62
CA GLN A 29 -6.61 -0.17 7.16
C GLN A 29 -7.52 -1.23 6.49
N ALA A 30 -7.67 -2.41 7.11
CA ALA A 30 -8.59 -3.45 6.64
C ALA A 30 -10.06 -3.02 6.76
N VAL A 31 -10.37 -2.13 7.73
CA VAL A 31 -11.72 -1.57 7.91
C VAL A 31 -12.10 -0.65 6.75
N ASP A 32 -11.13 0.07 6.17
CA ASP A 32 -11.31 0.91 4.97
C ASP A 32 -11.51 0.10 3.66
N GLY A 33 -11.53 -1.24 3.73
CA GLY A 33 -11.66 -2.11 2.54
C GLY A 33 -10.42 -2.09 1.64
N LEU A 34 -9.32 -1.47 2.08
CA LEU A 34 -8.03 -1.49 1.41
C LEU A 34 -7.36 -2.84 1.68
N LYS A 35 -7.42 -3.73 0.69
CA LYS A 35 -6.76 -5.05 0.76
C LYS A 35 -5.27 -4.86 1.12
N THR A 36 -4.87 -5.34 2.30
CA THR A 36 -3.46 -5.39 2.70
C THR A 36 -2.72 -6.26 1.69
N SER A 37 -1.86 -5.65 0.88
CA SER A 37 -1.03 -6.39 -0.08
C SER A 37 0.10 -7.11 0.66
N ASP A 38 0.59 -8.22 0.10
CA ASP A 38 1.79 -8.91 0.59
C ASP A 38 3.00 -7.96 0.73
N PHE A 39 3.07 -6.95 -0.15
CA PHE A 39 4.08 -5.88 -0.07
C PHE A 39 4.08 -5.12 1.27
N LEU A 40 2.91 -4.82 1.85
CA LEU A 40 2.80 -4.16 3.15
C LEU A 40 3.28 -5.06 4.28
N ILE A 41 2.98 -6.36 4.20
CA ILE A 41 3.41 -7.35 5.19
C ILE A 41 4.94 -7.51 5.17
N GLU A 42 5.52 -7.62 3.98
CA GLU A 42 6.98 -7.71 3.79
C GLU A 42 7.68 -6.44 4.30
N THR A 43 7.17 -5.26 3.92
CA THR A 43 7.75 -3.97 4.35
C THR A 43 7.69 -3.83 5.87
N ALA A 44 6.58 -4.23 6.49
CA ALA A 44 6.45 -4.25 7.95
C ALA A 44 7.44 -5.20 8.61
N ARG A 45 7.66 -6.41 8.06
CA ARG A 45 8.67 -7.36 8.56
C ARG A 45 10.06 -6.77 8.54
N ARG A 46 10.48 -6.19 7.42
CA ARG A 46 11.80 -5.55 7.29
C ARG A 46 12.00 -4.44 8.32
N HIS A 47 10.97 -3.64 8.59
CA HIS A 47 11.02 -2.62 9.63
C HIS A 47 11.07 -3.20 11.05
N ILE A 48 10.31 -4.25 11.32
CA ILE A 48 10.34 -4.96 12.62
C ILE A 48 11.73 -5.56 12.84
N GLU A 49 12.34 -6.15 11.81
CA GLU A 49 13.71 -6.67 11.85
C GLU A 49 14.79 -5.58 11.95
N GLY A 50 14.43 -4.31 11.70
CA GLY A 50 15.37 -3.20 11.70
C GLY A 50 16.21 -3.09 10.44
N GLU A 51 15.83 -3.77 9.36
CA GLU A 51 16.49 -3.69 8.05
C GLU A 51 16.24 -2.36 7.34
N ILE A 52 15.11 -1.71 7.64
CA ILE A 52 14.72 -0.41 7.08
C ILE A 52 14.15 0.48 8.18
N THR A 53 14.27 1.78 7.99
CA THR A 53 13.72 2.81 8.88
C THR A 53 12.25 3.12 8.56
N MET A 54 11.55 3.77 9.50
CA MET A 54 10.17 4.22 9.28
C MET A 54 10.05 5.18 8.08
N ASP A 55 11.08 5.99 7.82
CA ASP A 55 11.10 6.91 6.67
C ASP A 55 11.12 6.13 5.35
N GLU A 56 11.97 5.11 5.25
CA GLU A 56 12.03 4.22 4.09
C GLU A 56 10.73 3.44 3.87
N VAL A 57 10.10 2.98 4.97
CA VAL A 57 8.76 2.37 4.92
C VAL A 57 7.76 3.33 4.25
N GLN A 58 7.72 4.59 4.68
CA GLN A 58 6.78 5.57 4.15
C GLN A 58 7.04 5.84 2.66
N GLU A 59 8.30 5.98 2.26
CA GLU A 59 8.73 6.10 0.86
C GLU A 59 8.29 4.91 0.00
N LEU A 60 8.50 3.68 0.48
CA LEU A 60 8.14 2.43 -0.21
C LEU A 60 6.62 2.32 -0.41
N ILE A 61 5.85 2.56 0.65
CA ILE A 61 4.39 2.54 0.60
C ILE A 61 3.88 3.61 -0.37
N LYS A 62 4.40 4.83 -0.27
CA LYS A 62 4.03 5.94 -1.14
C LYS A 62 4.28 5.61 -2.61
N LYS A 63 5.46 5.08 -2.96
CA LYS A 63 5.81 4.65 -4.33
C LYS A 63 4.86 3.55 -4.83
N TYR A 64 4.58 2.55 -4.00
CA TYR A 64 3.67 1.44 -4.34
C TYR A 64 2.25 1.93 -4.69
N TYR A 65 1.65 2.77 -3.84
CA TYR A 65 0.31 3.29 -4.10
C TYR A 65 0.27 4.30 -5.25
N GLN A 66 1.32 5.11 -5.44
CA GLN A 66 1.43 5.99 -6.61
C GLN A 66 1.49 5.20 -7.92
N ALA A 67 2.26 4.11 -7.98
CA ALA A 67 2.33 3.25 -9.15
C ALA A 67 0.97 2.58 -9.44
N LYS A 68 0.29 2.08 -8.40
CA LYS A 68 -1.03 1.47 -8.53
C LYS A 68 -2.11 2.47 -8.98
N LYS A 69 -2.04 3.73 -8.50
CA LYS A 69 -2.93 4.81 -8.94
C LYS A 69 -2.72 5.11 -10.43
N LYS A 70 -1.46 5.20 -10.90
CA LYS A 70 -1.16 5.37 -12.34
C LYS A 70 -1.72 4.24 -13.20
N GLN A 71 -1.67 2.99 -12.73
CA GLN A 71 -2.24 1.86 -13.48
C GLN A 71 -3.78 1.85 -13.49
N LYS A 72 -4.44 2.36 -12.44
CA LYS A 72 -5.91 2.50 -12.43
C LYS A 72 -6.43 3.65 -13.30
N SER A 73 -5.55 4.57 -13.73
CA SER A 73 -5.91 5.73 -14.57
C SER A 73 -5.95 5.43 -16.08
N SER A 74 -5.81 4.18 -16.51
CA SER A 74 -6.05 3.79 -17.91
C SER A 74 -6.55 2.34 -17.94
N PRO A 75 -7.84 2.15 -18.28
CA PRO A 75 -8.18 2.05 -19.70
C PRO A 75 -9.46 2.80 -20.11
N ASP A 76 -9.48 3.18 -21.39
CA ASP A 76 -10.63 3.56 -22.22
C ASP A 76 -11.13 5.02 -22.20
N ASN A 77 -10.47 5.86 -23.01
CA ASN A 77 -11.17 6.74 -23.95
C ASN A 77 -10.33 6.78 -25.22
N THR A 78 -10.29 5.66 -25.94
CA THR A 78 -9.87 5.66 -27.33
C THR A 78 -10.86 4.79 -28.10
N VAL A 79 -11.95 5.41 -28.57
CA VAL A 79 -12.39 5.42 -29.97
C VAL A 79 -13.78 6.03 -30.06
N GLY A 80 -13.85 7.11 -30.84
CA GLY A 80 -15.07 7.73 -31.31
C GLY A 80 -14.71 8.63 -32.49
N ALA A 81 -14.26 7.99 -33.57
CA ALA A 81 -14.17 8.64 -34.87
C ALA A 81 -15.55 9.14 -35.31
N ASP A 82 -15.54 10.19 -36.14
CA ASP A 82 -16.60 10.55 -37.09
C ASP A 82 -17.92 11.12 -36.51
N LYS A 83 -18.15 12.43 -36.65
CA LYS A 83 -19.01 13.00 -37.71
C LYS A 83 -19.03 14.53 -37.66
N GLY A 84 -18.89 15.13 -38.84
CA GLY A 84 -18.63 16.54 -39.03
C GLY A 84 -19.76 17.50 -38.68
N SER A 85 -19.43 18.78 -38.76
CA SER A 85 -20.38 19.79 -39.19
C SER A 85 -19.62 20.92 -39.85
N ALA A 86 -19.75 20.97 -41.17
CA ALA A 86 -19.50 22.15 -41.96
C ALA A 86 -20.46 23.29 -41.55
N LYS A 87 -20.07 24.52 -41.90
CA LYS A 87 -20.92 25.74 -42.03
C LYS A 87 -21.43 26.33 -40.70
N SER A 88 -21.50 27.64 -40.47
CA SER A 88 -21.81 28.78 -41.36
C SER A 88 -21.19 30.07 -40.76
N THR A 89 -20.53 30.89 -41.59
CA THR A 89 -20.95 32.26 -41.98
C THR A 89 -21.36 33.17 -40.83
#